data_AF-T1A2D9-F1
#
_entry.id   AF-T1A2D9-F1
#
_cell.length_a   1.000
_cell.length_b   1.000
_cell.length_c   1.000
_cell.angle_alpha   90.00
_cell.angle_beta   90.00
_cell.angle_gamma   90.00
#
_symmetry.space_group_name_H-M   'P 1'
#
loop_
_entity.id
_entity.type
_entity.pdbx_description
1 polymer ?
#
loop_
_entity_poly.entity_id
_entity_poly.type
_entity_poly.pdbx_seq_one_letter_code
_entity_poly.pdbx_strand_id
1 'polypeptide(L)' 'MIERTMPHPPEKIWRALTQSSLIAEWLMENDFEPRLGASFRFRARP' A
#
# COMPACT_ATOMS: atom_id res chain seq x y z
N MET A 1 2.65 0.57 18.90
CA MET A 1 3.72 0.50 17.87
C MET A 1 3.73 -0.91 17.31
N ILE A 2 3.67 -1.08 15.99
CA ILE A 2 3.74 -2.39 15.34
C ILE A 2 5.05 -2.44 14.57
N GLU A 3 5.85 -3.47 14.83
CA GLU A 3 7.12 -3.73 14.13
C GLU A 3 7.15 -5.18 13.66
N ARG A 4 7.70 -5.41 12.46
CA ARG A 4 7.85 -6.73 11.84
C ARG A 4 9.11 -6.78 11.00
N THR A 5 9.88 -7.85 11.13
CA THR A 5 10.99 -8.15 10.23
C THR A 5 10.46 -8.90 9.01
N MET A 6 10.67 -8.33 7.82
CA MET A 6 10.22 -8.92 6.56
C MET A 6 11.41 -9.61 5.85
N PRO A 7 11.33 -10.91 5.52
CA PRO A 7 12.42 -11.64 4.87
C PRO A 7 12.42 -11.38 3.34
N HIS A 8 12.27 -10.12 2.95
CA HIS A 8 12.16 -9.69 1.55
C HIS A 8 13.01 -8.44 1.32
N PRO A 9 13.53 -8.24 0.09
CA PRO A 9 14.26 -7.02 -0.24
C PRO A 9 13.40 -5.76 -0.04
N PRO A 10 13.98 -4.63 0.38
CA PRO A 10 13.28 -3.37 0.58
C PRO A 10 12.43 -2.94 -0.61
N GLU A 11 12.89 -3.18 -1.83
CA GLU A 11 12.20 -2.79 -3.07
C GLU A 11 10.89 -3.55 -3.26
N LYS A 12 10.87 -4.84 -2.87
CA LYS A 12 9.66 -5.67 -2.92
C LYS A 12 8.63 -5.17 -1.91
N ILE A 13 9.08 -4.81 -0.71
CA ILE A 13 8.22 -4.26 0.34
C ILE A 13 7.68 -2.89 -0.10
N TRP A 14 8.55 -2.02 -0.62
CA TRP A 14 8.17 -0.69 -1.09
C TRP A 14 7.09 -0.75 -2.16
N ARG A 15 7.20 -1.69 -3.13
CA ARG A 15 6.15 -1.91 -4.14
C ARG A 15 4.82 -2.31 -3.49
N ALA A 16 4.81 -3.20 -2.51
CA ALA A 16 3.59 -3.61 -1.80
C ALA A 16 2.94 -2.46 -1.01
N LEU A 17 3.72 -1.45 -0.61
CA LEU A 17 3.28 -0.26 0.12
C LEU A 17 2.87 0.92 -0.78
N THR A 18 3.20 0.88 -2.08
CA THR A 18 3.03 2.04 -2.98
C THR A 18 2.27 1.75 -4.27
N GLN A 19 2.14 0.48 -4.67
CA GLN A 19 1.34 0.10 -5.83
C GLN A 19 -0.10 -0.13 -5.37
N SER A 20 -1.04 0.70 -5.84
CA SER A 20 -2.46 0.66 -5.46
C SER A 20 -3.07 -0.75 -5.56
N SER A 21 -2.79 -1.47 -6.65
CA SER A 21 -3.27 -2.84 -6.84
C SER A 21 -2.75 -3.81 -5.78
N LEU A 22 -1.47 -3.71 -5.40
CA LEU A 22 -0.88 -4.56 -4.36
C LEU A 22 -1.38 -4.18 -2.97
N ILE A 23 -1.58 -2.88 -2.68
CA ILE A 23 -2.18 -2.44 -1.41
C ILE A 23 -3.59 -3.03 -1.27
N ALA A 24 -4.36 -3.11 -2.36
CA ALA A 24 -5.70 -3.68 -2.35
C ALA A 24 -5.74 -5.19 -2.05
N GLU A 25 -4.64 -5.93 -2.25
CA GLU A 25 -4.57 -7.36 -1.93
C GLU A 25 -4.54 -7.65 -0.43
N TRP A 26 -4.01 -6.74 0.39
CA TRP A 26 -3.81 -6.97 1.83
C TRP A 26 -4.43 -5.92 2.74
N LEU A 27 -4.94 -4.81 2.20
CA LEU A 27 -5.60 -3.75 2.95
C LEU A 27 -7.02 -3.49 2.44
N MET A 28 -7.18 -2.56 1.48
CA MET A 28 -8.47 -2.10 0.96
C MET A 28 -8.33 -1.61 -0.48
N GLU A 29 -9.42 -1.68 -1.24
CA GLU A 29 -9.49 -1.09 -2.58
C GLU A 29 -9.17 0.41 -2.50
N ASN A 30 -8.35 0.90 -3.42
CA ASN A 30 -7.83 2.26 -3.38
C ASN A 30 -7.38 2.75 -4.75
N ASP A 31 -7.14 4.05 -4.84
CA ASP A 31 -6.60 4.76 -6.01
C ASP A 31 -5.28 5.49 -5.66
N PHE A 32 -4.46 4.90 -4.78
CA PHE A 32 -3.22 5.51 -4.32
C PHE A 32 -2.21 5.72 -5.46
N GLU A 33 -1.65 6.93 -5.52
CA GLU A 33 -0.52 7.30 -6.37
C GLU A 33 0.65 7.77 -5.49
N PRO A 34 1.88 7.23 -5.65
CA PRO A 34 3.07 7.68 -4.91
C PRO A 34 3.61 9.01 -5.45
N ARG A 35 2.76 10.05 -5.43
CA ARG A 35 3.06 11.40 -5.95
C ARG A 35 2.72 12.44 -4.89
N LEU A 36 3.65 13.37 -4.66
CA LEU A 36 3.45 14.44 -3.69
C LEU A 36 2.23 15.29 -4.04
N GLY A 37 1.39 15.57 -3.03
CA GLY A 37 0.15 16.33 -3.18
C GLY A 37 -1.02 15.57 -3.82
N ALA A 38 -0.86 14.29 -4.18
CA ALA A 38 -1.97 13.49 -4.67
C ALA A 38 -2.99 13.21 -3.55
N SER A 39 -4.27 13.41 -3.86
CA SER A 39 -5.37 12.93 -3.02
C SER A 39 -5.79 11.54 -3.47
N PHE A 40 -6.05 10.65 -2.51
CA PHE A 40 -6.50 9.29 -2.76
C PHE A 40 -7.51 8.87 -1.69
N ARG A 41 -8.19 7.75 -1.90
CA ARG A 41 -9.18 7.19 -0.97
C ARG A 41 -9.04 5.69 -0.85
N PHE A 42 -9.26 5.18 0.36
CA PHE A 42 -9.53 3.77 0.61
C PHE A 42 -11.04 3.53 0.64
N ARG A 43 -11.48 2.43 0.05
CA ARG A 43 -12.88 2.03 -0.02
C ARG A 43 -13.03 0.67 0.66
N ALA A 44 -13.70 0.68 1.82
CA ALA A 44 -14.18 -0.53 2.45
C ALA A 44 -15.38 -1.07 1.66
N ARG A 45 -15.50 -2.40 1.55
CA ARG A 45 -16.76 -2.98 1.11
C ARG A 45 -17.80 -2.83 2.24
N PRO A 46 -19.08 -2.59 1.91
CA PRO A 46 -20.16 -2.53 2.89
C PRO A 46 -20.25 -3.79 3.75
#